data_AF-A0A156ZE54-F1
#
_entry.id   AF-A0A156ZE54-F1
#
_cell.length_a   1.000
_cell.length_b   1.000
_cell.length_c   1.000
_cell.angle_alpha   90.00
_cell.angle_beta   90.00
_cell.angle_gamma   90.00
#
_symmetry.space_group_name_H-M   'P 1'
#
loop_
_entity.id
_entity.type
_entity.pdbx_description
1 polymer ?
#
loop_
_entity_poly.entity_id
_entity_poly.type
_entity_poly.pdbx_seq_one_letter_code
_entity_poly.pdbx_strand_id
1 'polypeptide(L)'
;MGPRLERVNQLNGMNETASLLFLSERESYSRLACMSDKALKKFAARIASQLYVAYEELSDAWADAHGGKETLFTDEAQAHLYGHVAGAARAFNITPMFWKKYRKGQITIRQAFSAIARLINDEWWINQFKAQRMRWHEALLIAAGEVN
;
A
#
# COMPACT_ATOMS: atom_id res chain seq x y z
N MET A 1 11.07 25.18 8.72
CA MET A 1 10.15 25.05 7.57
C MET A 1 8.95 25.94 7.83
N GLY A 2 8.33 26.53 6.81
CA GLY A 2 7.09 27.29 6.99
C GLY A 2 5.88 26.37 7.26
N PRO A 3 4.83 26.86 7.93
CA PRO A 3 3.67 26.04 8.35
C PRO A 3 2.92 25.37 7.18
N ARG A 4 3.01 25.92 5.96
CA ARG A 4 2.39 25.33 4.76
C ARG A 4 3.13 24.09 4.24
N LEU A 5 4.46 24.09 4.28
CA LEU A 5 5.29 22.95 3.88
C LEU A 5 5.06 21.75 4.82
N GLU A 6 4.94 22.02 6.11
CA GLU A 6 4.60 20.99 7.11
C GLU A 6 3.22 20.40 6.86
N ARG A 7 2.22 21.24 6.52
CA ARG A 7 0.88 20.77 6.17
C ARG A 7 0.86 19.88 4.93
N VAL A 8 1.63 20.22 3.89
CA VAL A 8 1.76 19.37 2.69
C VAL A 8 2.36 18.01 3.05
N ASN A 9 3.41 17.98 3.87
CA ASN A 9 4.03 16.73 4.32
C ASN A 9 3.10 15.88 5.19
N GLN A 10 2.28 16.50 6.05
CA GLN A 10 1.28 15.79 6.86
C GLN A 10 0.20 15.13 5.98
N LEU A 11 -0.30 15.84 4.96
CA LEU A 11 -1.35 15.32 4.06
C LEU A 11 -0.87 14.17 3.16
N ASN A 12 0.42 14.14 2.83
CA ASN A 12 1.04 13.08 2.03
C ASN A 12 1.69 11.99 2.89
N GLY A 13 1.75 12.19 4.21
CA GLY A 13 2.37 11.27 5.15
C GLY A 13 1.68 9.91 5.19
N MET A 14 2.39 8.91 5.72
CA MET A 14 1.86 7.55 5.84
C MET A 14 0.56 7.53 6.65
N ASN A 15 -0.43 6.78 6.18
CA ASN A 15 -1.65 6.53 6.93
C ASN A 15 -1.44 5.39 7.93
N GLU A 16 -0.86 5.71 9.08
CA GLU A 16 -0.57 4.74 10.16
C GLU A 16 -1.84 4.10 10.74
N THR A 17 -2.99 4.75 10.61
CA THR A 17 -4.28 4.17 11.05
C THR A 17 -4.76 3.04 10.14
N ALA A 18 -4.27 2.98 8.90
CA ALA A 18 -4.65 1.92 7.97
C ALA A 18 -3.91 0.61 8.27
N SER A 19 -2.65 0.68 8.70
CA SER A 19 -1.88 -0.50 9.12
C SER A 19 -0.59 -0.12 9.83
N LEU A 20 -0.24 -0.92 10.82
CA LEU A 20 1.02 -0.86 11.55
C LEU A 20 2.13 -1.69 10.87
N LEU A 21 1.81 -2.48 9.84
CA LEU A 21 2.76 -3.35 9.12
C LEU A 21 3.98 -2.58 8.62
N PHE A 22 3.78 -1.32 8.21
CA PHE A 22 4.80 -0.49 7.56
C PHE A 22 5.39 0.60 8.46
N LEU A 23 5.26 0.50 9.79
CA LEU A 23 5.82 1.54 10.68
C LEU A 23 7.32 1.74 10.51
N SER A 24 8.08 0.66 10.27
CA SER A 24 9.52 0.71 9.98
C SER A 24 9.84 1.47 8.68
N GLU A 25 8.85 1.60 7.79
CA GLU A 25 8.96 2.26 6.49
C GLU A 25 8.57 3.74 6.53
N ARG A 26 8.01 4.23 7.64
CA ARG A 26 7.52 5.61 7.80
C ARG A 26 8.56 6.64 7.41
N GLU A 27 9.78 6.51 7.92
CA GLU A 27 10.87 7.46 7.64
C GLU A 27 11.26 7.43 6.16
N SER A 28 11.30 6.24 5.55
CA SER A 28 11.55 6.11 4.12
C SER A 28 10.44 6.80 3.33
N TYR A 29 9.18 6.49 3.60
CA TYR A 29 8.04 7.10 2.91
C TYR A 29 7.98 8.63 3.08
N SER A 30 8.36 9.16 4.26
CA SER A 30 8.42 10.61 4.51
C SER A 30 9.37 11.36 3.56
N ARG A 31 10.35 10.65 2.98
CA ARG A 31 11.34 11.18 2.04
C ARG A 31 10.95 10.95 0.57
N LEU A 32 9.76 10.39 0.29
CA LEU A 32 9.36 9.99 -1.07
C LEU A 32 9.49 11.13 -2.08
N ALA A 33 9.07 12.35 -1.71
CA ALA A 33 9.18 13.55 -2.56
C ALA A 33 10.61 13.83 -3.07
N CYS A 34 11.62 13.47 -2.27
CA CYS A 34 13.04 13.71 -2.55
C CYS A 34 13.81 12.42 -2.89
N MET A 35 13.14 11.26 -2.99
CA MET A 35 13.80 9.99 -3.31
C MET A 35 14.33 9.97 -4.74
N SER A 36 15.58 9.52 -4.90
CA SER A 36 16.12 9.16 -6.21
C SER A 36 15.40 7.94 -6.79
N ASP A 37 15.44 7.77 -8.12
CA ASP A 37 14.82 6.61 -8.79
C ASP A 37 15.36 5.28 -8.27
N LYS A 38 16.66 5.21 -7.96
CA LYS A 38 17.27 4.00 -7.39
C LYS A 38 16.73 3.70 -5.99
N ALA A 39 16.57 4.71 -5.14
CA ALA A 39 16.01 4.56 -3.80
C ALA A 39 14.53 4.17 -3.85
N LEU A 40 13.76 4.80 -4.74
CA LEU A 40 12.34 4.52 -4.95
C LEU A 40 12.11 3.07 -5.42
N LYS A 41 12.92 2.56 -6.36
CA LYS A 41 12.82 1.15 -6.80
C LYS A 41 13.08 0.17 -5.66
N LYS A 42 14.12 0.41 -4.85
CA LYS A 42 14.41 -0.42 -3.65
C LYS A 42 13.26 -0.37 -2.65
N PHE A 43 12.70 0.82 -2.42
CA PHE A 43 11.56 1.02 -1.54
C PHE A 43 10.33 0.24 -2.03
N ALA A 44 9.98 0.37 -3.31
CA ALA A 44 8.89 -0.37 -3.95
C ALA A 44 9.04 -1.90 -3.79
N ALA A 45 10.23 -2.44 -4.07
CA ALA A 45 10.52 -3.86 -3.90
C ALA A 45 10.35 -4.32 -2.44
N ARG A 46 10.79 -3.50 -1.48
CA ARG A 46 10.64 -3.79 -0.06
C ARG A 46 9.17 -3.79 0.40
N ILE A 47 8.33 -2.89 -0.13
CA ILE A 47 6.89 -2.88 0.16
C ILE A 47 6.20 -4.12 -0.44
N ALA A 48 6.50 -4.43 -1.70
CA ALA A 48 5.95 -5.62 -2.37
C ALA A 48 6.32 -6.92 -1.62
N SER A 49 7.58 -7.04 -1.19
CA SER A 49 8.05 -8.19 -0.42
C SER A 49 7.37 -8.31 0.95
N GLN A 50 7.18 -7.21 1.68
CA GLN A 50 6.45 -7.23 2.94
C GLN A 50 4.98 -7.65 2.77
N LEU A 51 4.32 -7.20 1.69
CA LEU A 51 2.95 -7.62 1.37
C LEU A 51 2.88 -9.09 0.96
N TYR A 52 3.91 -9.59 0.27
CA TYR A 52 4.02 -11.00 -0.10
C TYR A 52 4.16 -11.89 1.15
N VAL A 53 5.06 -11.54 2.06
CA VAL A 53 5.24 -12.26 3.33
C VAL A 53 3.95 -12.25 4.15
N ALA A 54 3.30 -11.08 4.30
CA ALA A 54 2.03 -10.98 5.01
C ALA A 54 0.94 -11.84 4.36
N TYR A 55 0.90 -11.92 3.02
CA TYR A 55 -0.03 -12.78 2.30
C TYR A 55 0.25 -14.27 2.55
N GLU A 56 1.51 -14.70 2.54
CA GLU A 56 1.90 -16.09 2.85
C GLU A 56 1.51 -16.46 4.28
N GLU A 57 1.88 -15.63 5.26
CA GLU A 57 1.55 -15.84 6.68
C GLU A 57 0.04 -15.94 6.91
N LEU A 58 -0.75 -15.07 6.28
CA LEU A 58 -2.21 -15.12 6.37
C LEU A 58 -2.78 -16.38 5.69
N SER A 59 -2.17 -16.84 4.60
CA SER A 59 -2.61 -18.04 3.89
C SER A 59 -2.33 -19.29 4.71
N ASP A 60 -1.16 -19.40 5.32
CA ASP A 60 -0.83 -20.51 6.21
C ASP A 60 -1.70 -20.49 7.47
N ALA A 61 -1.90 -19.32 8.10
CA ALA A 61 -2.79 -19.18 9.25
C ALA A 61 -4.25 -19.56 8.93
N TRP A 62 -4.74 -19.20 7.74
CA TRP A 62 -6.05 -19.63 7.28
C TRP A 62 -6.14 -21.15 7.12
N ALA A 63 -5.15 -21.74 6.45
CA ALA A 63 -5.10 -23.19 6.22
C ALA A 63 -5.07 -23.97 7.54
N ASP A 64 -4.27 -23.52 8.51
CA ASP A 64 -4.18 -24.12 9.84
C ASP A 64 -5.51 -24.06 10.59
N ALA A 65 -6.24 -22.94 10.46
CA ALA A 65 -7.53 -22.74 11.13
C ALA A 65 -8.70 -23.47 10.45
N HIS A 66 -8.63 -23.72 9.13
CA HIS A 66 -9.75 -24.21 8.33
C HIS A 66 -9.55 -25.62 7.75
N GLY A 67 -8.44 -26.29 8.07
CA GLY A 67 -8.25 -27.71 7.79
C GLY A 67 -7.43 -28.03 6.55
N GLY A 68 -6.70 -27.05 6.00
CA GLY A 68 -5.77 -27.28 4.88
C GLY A 68 -5.79 -26.19 3.81
N LYS A 69 -4.83 -26.26 2.88
CA LYS A 69 -4.61 -25.25 1.82
C LYS A 69 -5.71 -25.25 0.76
N GLU A 70 -6.46 -26.34 0.62
CA GLU A 70 -7.62 -26.44 -0.28
C GLU A 70 -8.73 -25.45 0.09
N THR A 71 -8.81 -25.03 1.36
CA THR A 71 -9.80 -24.04 1.82
C THR A 71 -9.51 -22.61 1.39
N LEU A 72 -8.30 -22.34 0.88
CA LEU A 72 -7.90 -21.02 0.39
C LEU A 72 -8.64 -20.60 -0.87
N PHE A 73 -9.20 -21.54 -1.64
CA PHE A 73 -9.82 -21.26 -2.93
C PHE A 73 -11.33 -21.02 -2.85
N THR A 74 -11.77 -20.33 -1.80
CA THR A 74 -13.16 -19.91 -1.59
C THR A 74 -13.28 -18.39 -1.66
N ASP A 75 -14.49 -17.89 -1.96
CA ASP A 75 -14.74 -16.44 -1.93
C ASP A 75 -14.50 -15.85 -0.54
N GLU A 76 -14.83 -16.58 0.52
CA GLU A 76 -14.63 -16.16 1.91
C GLU A 76 -13.14 -16.03 2.25
N ALA A 77 -12.35 -17.08 2.00
CA ALA A 77 -10.91 -17.08 2.25
C ALA A 77 -10.23 -15.95 1.46
N GLN A 78 -10.51 -15.83 0.17
CA GLN A 78 -9.88 -14.81 -0.66
C GLN A 78 -10.34 -13.39 -0.30
N ALA A 79 -11.59 -13.18 0.13
CA ALA A 79 -12.03 -11.90 0.66
C ALA A 79 -11.30 -11.55 1.97
N HIS A 80 -11.07 -12.54 2.85
CA HIS A 80 -10.33 -12.37 4.09
C HIS A 80 -8.86 -11.96 3.82
N LEU A 81 -8.15 -12.72 2.99
CA LEU A 81 -6.76 -12.44 2.61
C LEU A 81 -6.64 -11.08 1.91
N TYR A 82 -7.52 -10.82 0.94
CA TYR A 82 -7.57 -9.52 0.26
C TYR A 82 -7.78 -8.38 1.24
N GLY A 83 -8.72 -8.53 2.19
CA GLY A 83 -9.04 -7.49 3.16
C GLY A 83 -7.84 -7.01 3.97
N HIS A 84 -6.99 -7.95 4.41
CA HIS A 84 -5.78 -7.65 5.15
C HIS A 84 -4.69 -7.05 4.26
N VAL A 85 -4.35 -7.70 3.15
CA VAL A 85 -3.25 -7.24 2.26
C VAL A 85 -3.59 -5.90 1.62
N ALA A 86 -4.80 -5.75 1.07
CA ALA A 86 -5.28 -4.51 0.48
C ALA A 86 -5.49 -3.43 1.55
N GLY A 87 -6.02 -3.80 2.71
CA GLY A 87 -6.16 -2.91 3.86
C GLY A 87 -4.82 -2.31 4.27
N ALA A 88 -3.78 -3.14 4.39
CA ALA A 88 -2.45 -2.69 4.76
C ALA A 88 -1.83 -1.75 3.73
N ALA A 89 -1.99 -2.05 2.43
CA ALA A 89 -1.45 -1.22 1.36
C ALA A 89 -1.99 0.22 1.38
N ARG A 90 -3.15 0.48 1.99
CA ARG A 90 -3.71 1.83 2.16
C ARG A 90 -2.87 2.74 3.07
N ALA A 91 -1.91 2.20 3.83
CA ALA A 91 -0.91 2.99 4.55
C ALA A 91 -0.16 3.96 3.62
N PHE A 92 -0.03 3.61 2.34
CA PHE A 92 0.63 4.43 1.31
C PHE A 92 -0.33 5.33 0.53
N ASN A 93 -1.49 5.67 1.11
CA ASN A 93 -2.49 6.58 0.52
C ASN A 93 -2.99 6.15 -0.87
N ILE A 94 -2.97 4.85 -1.16
CA ILE A 94 -3.56 4.26 -2.36
C ILE A 94 -4.95 3.72 -2.07
N THR A 95 -5.76 3.60 -3.12
CA THR A 95 -7.01 2.82 -3.08
C THR A 95 -6.79 1.50 -3.82
N PRO A 96 -6.78 0.36 -3.12
CA PRO A 96 -6.63 -0.94 -3.75
C PRO A 96 -7.73 -1.23 -4.78
N MET A 97 -7.39 -1.99 -5.82
CA MET A 97 -8.36 -2.41 -6.83
C MET A 97 -9.50 -3.22 -6.17
N PHE A 98 -10.74 -2.96 -6.59
CA PHE A 98 -11.97 -3.58 -6.05
C PHE A 98 -12.31 -3.26 -4.59
N TRP A 99 -11.63 -2.29 -3.96
CA TRP A 99 -11.87 -1.95 -2.54
C TRP A 99 -13.34 -1.63 -2.24
N LYS A 100 -14.01 -0.87 -3.10
CA LYS A 100 -15.45 -0.55 -2.95
C LYS A 100 -16.34 -1.80 -3.00
N LYS A 101 -16.00 -2.81 -3.81
CA LYS A 101 -16.75 -4.07 -3.88
C LYS A 101 -16.48 -4.93 -2.65
N TYR A 102 -15.22 -5.02 -2.22
CA TYR A 102 -14.86 -5.69 -0.97
C TYR A 102 -15.61 -5.11 0.23
N ARG A 103 -15.65 -3.78 0.37
CA ARG A 103 -16.40 -3.08 1.43
C ARG A 103 -17.91 -3.34 1.42
N LYS A 104 -18.45 -3.86 0.31
CA LYS A 104 -19.85 -4.28 0.17
C LYS A 104 -20.04 -5.79 0.30
N GLY A 105 -18.99 -6.58 0.54
CA GLY A 105 -19.05 -8.05 0.53
C GLY A 105 -19.26 -8.65 -0.86
N GLN A 106 -18.90 -7.93 -1.92
CA GLN A 106 -19.19 -8.29 -3.32
C GLN A 106 -17.93 -8.60 -4.14
N ILE A 107 -16.79 -8.82 -3.47
CA ILE A 107 -15.57 -9.21 -4.18
C ILE A 107 -15.63 -10.70 -4.51
N THR A 108 -15.21 -11.06 -5.72
CA THR A 108 -15.09 -12.46 -6.13
C THR A 108 -13.66 -12.96 -5.96
N ILE A 109 -13.48 -14.28 -5.91
CA ILE A 109 -12.17 -14.93 -5.85
C ILE A 109 -11.17 -14.40 -6.91
N ARG A 110 -11.62 -14.23 -8.17
CA ARG A 110 -10.80 -13.71 -9.27
C ARG A 110 -10.39 -12.25 -9.05
N GLN A 111 -11.28 -11.44 -8.48
CA GLN A 111 -11.00 -10.04 -8.17
C GLN A 111 -10.00 -9.92 -7.02
N ALA A 112 -10.15 -10.73 -5.98
CA ALA A 112 -9.22 -10.80 -4.87
C ALA A 112 -7.81 -11.20 -5.35
N PHE A 113 -7.68 -12.32 -6.08
CA PHE A 113 -6.38 -12.77 -6.61
C PHE A 113 -5.71 -11.72 -7.49
N SER A 114 -6.43 -11.15 -8.47
CA SER A 114 -5.84 -10.16 -9.38
C SER A 114 -5.43 -8.86 -8.66
N ALA A 115 -6.12 -8.49 -7.59
CA ALA A 115 -5.73 -7.35 -6.79
C ALA A 115 -4.52 -7.66 -5.88
N ILE A 116 -4.49 -8.82 -5.23
CA ILE A 116 -3.33 -9.27 -4.42
C ILE A 116 -2.09 -9.40 -5.30
N ALA A 117 -2.19 -10.06 -6.46
CA ALA A 117 -1.08 -10.23 -7.41
C ALA A 117 -0.45 -8.89 -7.83
N ARG A 118 -1.26 -7.84 -7.94
CA ARG A 118 -0.78 -6.48 -8.21
C ARG A 118 -0.08 -5.85 -7.00
N LEU A 119 -0.59 -6.09 -5.79
CA LEU A 119 -0.02 -5.54 -4.55
C LEU A 119 1.32 -6.18 -4.18
N ILE A 120 1.57 -7.42 -4.59
CA ILE A 120 2.86 -8.10 -4.39
C ILE A 120 3.83 -7.89 -5.57
N ASN A 121 3.44 -7.10 -6.57
CA ASN A 121 4.27 -6.77 -7.73
C ASN A 121 4.97 -5.41 -7.51
N ASP A 122 6.30 -5.42 -7.53
CA ASP A 122 7.14 -4.24 -7.28
C ASP A 122 7.07 -3.20 -8.41
N GLU A 123 6.99 -3.61 -9.68
CA GLU A 123 6.81 -2.69 -10.81
C GLU A 123 5.55 -1.85 -10.68
N TRP A 124 4.47 -2.45 -10.17
CA TRP A 124 3.25 -1.70 -9.90
C TRP A 124 3.49 -0.60 -8.86
N TRP A 125 4.18 -0.92 -7.77
CA TRP A 125 4.55 0.04 -6.72
C TRP A 125 5.49 1.13 -7.23
N ILE A 126 6.44 0.80 -8.11
CA ILE A 126 7.31 1.81 -8.75
C ILE A 126 6.47 2.87 -9.45
N ASN A 127 5.44 2.46 -10.21
CA ASN A 127 4.56 3.38 -10.91
C ASN A 127 3.72 4.22 -9.93
N GLN A 128 3.19 3.61 -8.87
CA GLN A 128 2.44 4.34 -7.84
C GLN A 128 3.30 5.39 -7.14
N PHE A 129 4.50 5.01 -6.70
CA PHE A 129 5.40 5.90 -5.97
C PHE A 129 6.00 6.99 -6.84
N LYS A 130 6.24 6.74 -8.14
CA LYS A 130 6.62 7.80 -9.08
C LYS A 130 5.52 8.86 -9.22
N ALA A 131 4.27 8.42 -9.39
CA ALA A 131 3.14 9.33 -9.51
C ALA A 131 2.90 10.11 -8.21
N GLN A 132 3.03 9.47 -7.04
CA GLN A 132 2.95 10.15 -5.75
C GLN A 132 4.09 11.15 -5.55
N ARG A 133 5.34 10.75 -5.84
CA ARG A 133 6.51 11.64 -5.75
C ARG A 133 6.33 12.90 -6.58
N MET A 134 5.85 12.76 -7.82
CA MET A 134 5.61 13.91 -8.70
C MET A 134 4.58 14.88 -8.11
N ARG A 135 3.40 14.39 -7.71
CA ARG A 135 2.35 15.22 -7.10
C ARG A 135 2.79 15.87 -5.79
N TRP A 136 3.52 15.13 -4.96
CA TRP A 136 4.03 15.66 -3.69
C TRP A 136 5.09 16.74 -3.93
N HIS A 137 6.02 16.51 -4.86
CA HIS A 137 7.01 17.51 -5.23
C HIS A 137 6.37 18.80 -5.78
N GLU A 138 5.37 18.69 -6.66
CA GLU A 138 4.60 19.83 -7.16
C GLU A 138 3.91 20.61 -6.02
N ALA A 139 3.25 19.91 -5.09
CA ALA A 139 2.61 20.54 -3.94
C ALA A 139 3.60 21.30 -3.04
N LEU A 140 4.82 20.78 -2.87
CA LEU A 140 5.88 21.44 -2.12
C LEU A 140 6.37 22.71 -2.83
N LEU A 141 6.53 22.67 -4.16
CA LEU A 141 6.93 23.84 -4.95
C LEU A 141 5.88 24.96 -4.88
N ILE A 142 4.60 24.63 -5.00
CA ILE A 142 3.49 25.59 -4.84
C ILE A 142 3.53 26.22 -3.45
N ALA A 143 3.62 25.38 -2.40
CA ALA A 143 3.66 25.85 -1.03
C ALA A 143 4.92 26.70 -0.72
N ALA A 144 6.03 26.48 -1.42
CA ALA A 144 7.24 27.31 -1.28
C ALA A 144 7.13 28.64 -2.05
N GLY A 145 6.52 28.64 -3.23
CA GLY A 145 6.34 29.85 -4.06
C GLY A 145 5.33 30.85 -3.50
N GLU A 146 4.34 30.38 -2.74
CA GLU A 146 3.37 31.22 -2.02
C GLU A 146 3.89 31.77 -0.67
N VAL A 147 5.14 31.47 -0.30
CA VAL A 147 5.78 31.90 0.96
C VAL A 147 6.73 33.08 0.73
N ASN A 148 6.78 33.64 -0.48
CA ASN A 148 7.53 34.85 -0.82
C ASN A 148 6.66 36.11 -0.74
#